data_AF-A0A7Z7LZT9-F1
#
_entry.id   AF-A0A7Z7LZT9-F1
#
_cell.length_a   1.000
_cell.length_b   1.000
_cell.length_c   1.000
_cell.angle_alpha   90.00
_cell.angle_beta   90.00
_cell.angle_gamma   90.00
#
_symmetry.space_group_name_H-M   'P 1'
#
loop_
_entity.id
_entity.type
_entity.pdbx_description
1 polymer ?
#
loop_
_entity_poly.entity_id
_entity_poly.type
_entity_poly.pdbx_seq_one_letter_code
_entity_poly.pdbx_strand_id
1 'polypeptide(L)'
;MINFSIFMVLEDTSKTLFMKKIFFCYILVFLTVSNPLFSQNTKAPQEKHIVHQYNTIQAKASFNKEDLPVNEYLTDKLKPIRDNFKRINSIEKWSVIKQRDLFESAEGGEAKYYYQKNKLEKIITRIFGESGQTLTEYYLLNGQLSFVYEKDYKYNRPLYYDTKAMKENNDTEAFDFDKSEITENRGYFVNGKLIHILNSEDCGAPFSSDYIAEEQKSILSEYSKLLKLIRNK
;
A
#
# COMPACT_ATOMS: atom_id res chain seq x y z
N MET A 1 -55.74 8.85 45.76
CA MET A 1 -55.87 10.11 46.53
C MET A 1 -54.50 10.51 47.03
N ILE A 2 -54.22 11.83 46.99
CA ILE A 2 -53.08 12.57 47.53
C ILE A 2 -51.90 12.80 46.56
N ASN A 3 -51.95 14.01 46.00
CA ASN A 3 -50.86 14.83 45.48
C ASN A 3 -49.78 15.11 46.54
N PHE A 4 -48.54 15.29 46.11
CA PHE A 4 -47.69 16.36 46.64
C PHE A 4 -46.82 16.96 45.52
N SER A 5 -46.71 18.28 45.57
CA SER A 5 -46.17 19.18 44.56
C SER A 5 -44.98 19.95 45.14
N ILE A 6 -44.01 20.26 44.26
CA ILE A 6 -43.18 21.48 44.16
C ILE A 6 -41.97 21.68 45.12
N PHE A 7 -40.77 21.85 44.52
CA PHE A 7 -39.86 23.03 44.53
C PHE A 7 -38.62 22.68 43.66
N MET A 8 -38.38 23.22 42.46
CA MET A 8 -37.89 24.54 41.99
C MET A 8 -36.41 24.85 42.29
N VAL A 9 -35.64 25.21 41.23
CA VAL A 9 -34.52 26.18 41.05
C VAL A 9 -33.69 25.71 39.83
N LEU A 10 -33.86 26.26 38.62
CA LEU A 10 -33.22 27.45 38.00
C LEU A 10 -31.68 27.39 37.91
N GLU A 11 -31.11 27.28 36.71
CA GLU A 11 -30.44 28.42 36.05
C GLU A 11 -30.07 28.17 34.58
N ASP A 12 -29.95 29.29 33.88
CA ASP A 12 -29.96 29.58 32.45
C ASP A 12 -28.52 29.57 31.86
N THR A 13 -28.38 29.39 30.54
CA THR A 13 -27.72 30.39 29.68
C THR A 13 -27.57 29.92 28.23
N SER A 14 -28.28 30.67 27.39
CA SER A 14 -28.16 30.86 25.94
C SER A 14 -26.74 30.94 25.35
N LYS A 15 -26.62 30.54 24.07
CA LYS A 15 -25.85 31.25 23.01
C LYS A 15 -26.08 30.60 21.63
N THR A 16 -27.09 31.08 20.91
CA THR A 16 -27.22 30.92 19.45
C THR A 16 -27.24 32.32 18.85
N LEU A 17 -26.15 32.70 18.16
CA LEU A 17 -26.05 33.95 17.43
C LEU A 17 -26.12 33.70 15.92
N PHE A 18 -27.08 34.38 15.33
CA PHE A 18 -27.56 34.37 13.96
C PHE A 18 -26.85 35.48 13.18
N MET A 19 -26.21 35.20 12.03
CA MET A 19 -25.80 36.22 11.06
C MET A 19 -26.03 35.69 9.63
N LYS A 20 -27.17 36.02 9.01
CA LYS A 20 -27.43 37.14 8.08
C LYS A 20 -26.55 37.16 6.81
N LYS A 21 -27.15 36.65 5.72
CA LYS A 21 -26.83 36.97 4.31
C LYS A 21 -26.98 38.48 4.07
N ILE A 22 -25.98 39.11 3.45
CA ILE A 22 -26.11 40.42 2.80
C ILE A 22 -25.40 40.41 1.44
N PHE A 23 -26.19 40.78 0.44
CA PHE A 23 -25.91 41.05 -0.96
C PHE A 23 -25.15 42.40 -1.06
N PHE A 24 -24.09 42.52 -1.87
CA PHE A 24 -23.63 43.84 -2.32
C PHE A 24 -23.06 43.81 -3.75
N CYS A 25 -23.45 44.85 -4.49
CA CYS A 25 -23.32 45.04 -5.93
C CYS A 25 -21.90 45.38 -6.43
N TYR A 26 -21.75 45.13 -7.73
CA TYR A 26 -20.70 45.55 -8.65
C TYR A 26 -20.27 47.03 -8.52
N ILE A 27 -18.96 47.26 -8.57
CA ILE A 27 -18.36 48.41 -9.28
C ILE A 27 -17.18 47.89 -10.11
N LEU A 28 -17.31 48.01 -11.43
CA LEU A 28 -16.27 47.85 -12.44
C LEU A 28 -15.49 49.15 -12.54
N VAL A 29 -14.16 49.11 -12.39
CA VAL A 29 -13.28 50.20 -12.83
C VAL A 29 -12.31 49.63 -13.86
N PHE A 30 -12.50 50.05 -15.11
CA PHE A 30 -11.55 49.84 -16.20
C PHE A 30 -10.41 50.85 -16.06
N LEU A 31 -9.20 50.36 -15.81
CA LEU A 31 -7.98 51.10 -16.12
C LEU A 31 -7.17 50.27 -17.12
N THR A 32 -7.24 50.70 -18.38
CA THR A 32 -6.44 50.19 -19.48
C THR A 32 -5.03 50.76 -19.38
N VAL A 33 -4.03 49.91 -19.19
CA VAL A 33 -2.65 50.21 -19.58
C VAL A 33 -2.19 49.09 -20.51
N SER A 34 -1.76 49.50 -21.69
CA SER A 34 -1.36 48.69 -22.83
C SER A 34 0.01 48.02 -22.65
N ASN A 35 0.03 46.68 -22.75
CA ASN A 35 1.03 45.76 -23.35
C ASN A 35 2.51 45.82 -22.89
N PRO A 36 3.21 44.67 -22.76
CA PRO A 36 3.28 43.65 -23.81
C PRO A 36 3.04 42.19 -23.39
N LEU A 37 2.73 41.39 -24.41
CA LEU A 37 2.66 39.93 -24.41
C LEU A 37 3.74 39.31 -23.52
N PHE A 38 3.30 38.68 -22.42
CA PHE A 38 4.04 37.57 -21.83
C PHE A 38 3.38 36.29 -22.34
N SER A 39 3.96 35.72 -23.39
CA SER A 39 3.64 34.36 -23.83
C SER A 39 4.09 33.40 -22.73
N GLN A 40 3.16 32.97 -21.87
CA GLN A 40 3.37 31.78 -21.07
C GLN A 40 3.29 30.59 -22.00
N ASN A 41 4.45 30.17 -22.49
CA ASN A 41 4.64 28.87 -23.09
C ASN A 41 4.60 27.85 -21.95
N THR A 42 3.41 27.55 -21.43
CA THR A 42 3.19 26.43 -20.52
C THR A 42 3.34 25.14 -21.32
N LYS A 43 4.60 24.70 -21.47
CA LYS A 43 4.86 23.29 -21.75
C LYS A 43 4.32 22.52 -20.55
N ALA A 44 3.25 21.77 -20.78
CA ALA A 44 2.77 20.76 -19.84
C ALA A 44 3.97 19.87 -19.42
N PRO A 45 4.11 19.56 -18.12
CA PRO A 45 5.19 18.68 -17.66
C PRO A 45 5.15 17.33 -18.37
N GLN A 46 6.33 16.76 -18.59
CA GLN A 46 6.58 15.51 -19.30
C GLN A 46 5.93 14.30 -18.63
N GLU A 47 4.65 14.07 -18.89
CA GLU A 47 3.92 12.89 -18.39
C GLU A 47 4.44 11.56 -18.99
N LYS A 48 4.95 11.60 -20.24
CA LYS A 48 5.44 10.40 -20.94
C LYS A 48 6.76 9.83 -20.42
N HIS A 49 7.66 10.66 -19.88
CA HIS A 49 8.99 10.19 -19.46
C HIS A 49 8.92 9.47 -18.11
N ILE A 50 8.09 9.98 -17.21
CA ILE A 50 7.89 9.47 -15.85
C ILE A 50 7.24 8.06 -15.89
N VAL A 51 6.18 7.87 -16.69
CA VAL A 51 5.48 6.57 -16.83
C VAL A 51 6.39 5.47 -17.39
N HIS A 52 7.34 5.81 -18.27
CA HIS A 52 8.26 4.82 -18.86
C HIS A 52 9.39 4.43 -17.90
N GLN A 53 9.83 5.35 -17.05
CA GLN A 53 10.85 5.11 -16.02
C GLN A 53 10.37 4.10 -14.97
N TYR A 54 9.11 4.17 -14.53
CA TYR A 54 8.53 3.22 -13.56
C TYR A 54 8.41 1.79 -14.08
N ASN A 55 8.22 1.56 -15.38
CA ASN A 55 8.13 0.20 -15.92
C ASN A 55 9.45 -0.59 -15.83
N THR A 56 10.59 0.12 -15.72
CA THR A 56 11.91 -0.50 -15.57
C THR A 56 12.27 -0.72 -14.08
N ILE A 57 11.65 0.04 -13.17
CA ILE A 57 11.99 0.12 -11.74
C ILE A 57 10.86 -0.51 -10.92
N GLN A 58 10.64 -1.81 -11.10
CA GLN A 58 9.62 -2.55 -10.37
C GLN A 58 10.22 -3.74 -9.64
N ALA A 59 9.89 -3.86 -8.35
CA ALA A 59 10.13 -5.04 -7.57
C ALA A 59 9.59 -6.28 -8.30
N LYS A 60 10.36 -7.36 -8.37
CA LYS A 60 9.92 -8.56 -9.10
C LYS A 60 9.04 -9.43 -8.21
N ALA A 61 7.84 -9.73 -8.70
CA ALA A 61 6.96 -10.72 -8.09
C ALA A 61 7.56 -12.12 -8.19
N SER A 62 7.21 -12.98 -7.24
CA SER A 62 7.67 -14.36 -7.22
C SER A 62 6.96 -15.15 -8.31
N PHE A 63 7.73 -15.77 -9.20
CA PHE A 63 7.30 -16.74 -10.19
C PHE A 63 8.39 -17.80 -10.30
N ASN A 64 8.00 -19.07 -10.40
CA ASN A 64 8.91 -20.22 -10.37
C ASN A 64 9.86 -20.21 -9.15
N LYS A 65 9.32 -19.85 -7.98
CA LYS A 65 10.06 -19.78 -6.71
C LYS A 65 9.53 -20.80 -5.71
N GLU A 66 10.44 -21.33 -4.91
CA GLU A 66 10.16 -22.10 -3.71
C GLU A 66 10.34 -21.24 -2.47
N ASP A 67 9.71 -21.65 -1.37
CA ASP A 67 9.86 -20.99 -0.08
C ASP A 67 11.11 -21.51 0.67
N LEU A 68 11.61 -20.71 1.61
CA LEU A 68 12.80 -21.02 2.41
C LEU A 68 12.56 -22.26 3.29
N PRO A 69 13.60 -23.08 3.54
CA PRO A 69 13.52 -24.14 4.53
C PRO A 69 13.28 -23.53 5.92
N VAL A 70 12.41 -24.17 6.70
CA VAL A 70 12.12 -23.80 8.09
C VAL A 70 12.71 -24.85 9.03
N ASN A 71 12.76 -24.55 10.32
CA ASN A 71 13.20 -25.52 11.32
C ASN A 71 12.37 -26.82 11.26
N GLU A 72 12.96 -27.93 11.71
CA GLU A 72 12.36 -29.27 11.65
C GLU A 72 10.97 -29.30 12.32
N TYR A 73 10.82 -28.60 13.45
CA TYR A 73 9.58 -28.55 14.23
C TYR A 73 8.36 -27.99 13.45
N LEU A 74 8.56 -26.99 12.59
CA LEU A 74 7.47 -26.41 11.80
C LEU A 74 7.34 -27.05 10.41
N THR A 75 8.25 -27.94 10.02
CA THR A 75 8.34 -28.47 8.66
C THR A 75 7.02 -29.12 8.23
N ASP A 76 6.47 -30.04 9.01
CA ASP A 76 5.23 -30.73 8.66
C ASP A 76 4.01 -29.79 8.64
N LYS A 77 3.97 -28.84 9.60
CA LYS A 77 2.88 -27.89 9.72
C LYS A 77 2.84 -26.89 8.57
N LEU A 78 4.02 -26.48 8.08
CA LEU A 78 4.16 -25.49 7.00
C LEU A 78 4.26 -26.14 5.62
N LYS A 79 4.51 -27.45 5.52
CA LYS A 79 4.62 -28.17 4.25
C LYS A 79 3.46 -27.89 3.28
N PRO A 80 2.17 -27.95 3.69
CA PRO A 80 1.06 -27.65 2.77
C PRO A 80 1.10 -26.22 2.23
N ILE A 81 1.57 -25.27 3.02
CA ILE A 81 1.69 -23.85 2.65
C ILE A 81 2.82 -23.69 1.63
N ARG A 82 3.98 -24.31 1.88
CA ARG A 82 5.16 -24.27 0.99
C ARG A 82 4.89 -24.95 -0.35
N ASP A 83 4.25 -26.11 -0.32
CA ASP A 83 3.80 -26.83 -1.51
C ASP A 83 2.82 -25.98 -2.33
N ASN A 84 1.90 -25.28 -1.67
CA ASN A 84 0.96 -24.37 -2.32
C ASN A 84 1.64 -23.15 -2.95
N PHE A 85 2.59 -22.52 -2.24
CA PHE A 85 3.39 -21.42 -2.77
C PHE A 85 4.13 -21.82 -4.04
N LYS A 86 4.82 -22.97 -4.00
CA LYS A 86 5.51 -23.53 -5.18
C LYS A 86 4.52 -23.77 -6.33
N ARG A 87 3.42 -24.48 -6.06
CA ARG A 87 2.38 -24.77 -7.06
C ARG A 87 1.85 -23.50 -7.74
N ILE A 88 1.50 -22.49 -6.95
CA ILE A 88 0.95 -21.23 -7.47
C ILE A 88 1.99 -20.50 -8.32
N ASN A 89 3.24 -20.44 -7.87
CA ASN A 89 4.29 -19.74 -8.61
C ASN A 89 4.76 -20.49 -9.86
N SER A 90 4.48 -21.78 -10.00
CA SER A 90 4.67 -22.55 -11.24
C SER A 90 3.55 -22.34 -12.29
N ILE A 91 2.50 -21.57 -12.00
CA ILE A 91 1.43 -21.30 -12.97
C ILE A 91 1.91 -20.28 -14.00
N GLU A 92 2.12 -20.73 -15.24
CA GLU A 92 2.54 -19.87 -16.35
C GLU A 92 1.38 -19.09 -16.98
N LYS A 93 0.18 -19.68 -17.00
CA LYS A 93 -1.01 -19.11 -17.66
C LYS A 93 -2.18 -19.06 -16.71
N TRP A 94 -2.56 -17.84 -16.33
CA TRP A 94 -3.70 -17.55 -15.47
C TRP A 94 -5.00 -17.50 -16.26
N SER A 95 -6.09 -17.98 -15.65
CA SER A 95 -7.41 -17.93 -16.29
C SER A 95 -7.92 -16.49 -16.39
N VAL A 96 -7.74 -15.70 -15.33
CA VAL A 96 -8.09 -14.28 -15.30
C VAL A 96 -7.09 -13.54 -14.42
N ILE A 97 -6.69 -12.34 -14.86
CA ILE A 97 -5.97 -11.38 -14.05
C ILE A 97 -6.81 -10.10 -14.02
N LYS A 98 -7.15 -9.63 -12.82
CA LYS A 98 -7.82 -8.34 -12.62
C LYS A 98 -6.83 -7.37 -11.98
N GLN A 99 -6.92 -6.10 -12.34
CA GLN A 99 -6.11 -5.04 -11.74
C GLN A 99 -7.00 -3.96 -11.12
N ARG A 100 -6.54 -3.38 -10.01
CA ARG A 100 -7.11 -2.21 -9.34
C ARG A 100 -5.99 -1.27 -8.95
N ASP A 101 -6.25 0.01 -9.00
CA ASP A 101 -5.32 1.02 -8.50
C ASP A 101 -5.43 1.11 -6.98
N LEU A 102 -4.31 1.42 -6.36
CA LEU A 102 -4.11 1.63 -4.94
C LEU A 102 -3.68 3.09 -4.73
N PHE A 103 -4.15 3.72 -3.66
CA PHE A 103 -3.96 5.14 -3.35
C PHE A 103 -3.40 5.38 -1.94
N GLU A 104 -2.67 4.39 -1.43
CA GLU A 104 -2.06 4.38 -0.10
C GLU A 104 -0.79 5.24 -0.03
N SER A 105 -0.24 5.68 -1.17
CA SER A 105 0.90 6.62 -1.28
C SER A 105 0.62 7.73 -2.30
N ALA A 106 1.45 8.77 -2.29
CA ALA A 106 1.34 9.88 -3.25
C ALA A 106 1.69 9.44 -4.69
N GLU A 107 2.53 8.42 -4.80
CA GLU A 107 2.97 7.80 -6.06
C GLU A 107 2.01 6.68 -6.50
N GLY A 108 1.03 6.35 -5.66
CA GLY A 108 0.01 5.34 -5.89
C GLY A 108 0.53 3.91 -5.83
N GLY A 109 -0.27 2.99 -6.36
CA GLY A 109 0.05 1.59 -6.38
C GLY A 109 -0.91 0.78 -7.23
N GLU A 110 -0.70 -0.53 -7.25
CA GLU A 110 -1.59 -1.47 -7.94
C GLU A 110 -1.82 -2.74 -7.12
N ALA A 111 -3.03 -3.30 -7.25
CA ALA A 111 -3.37 -4.64 -6.82
C ALA A 111 -3.74 -5.50 -8.03
N LYS A 112 -3.03 -6.61 -8.24
CA LYS A 112 -3.31 -7.63 -9.25
C LYS A 112 -3.85 -8.90 -8.60
N TYR A 113 -4.99 -9.37 -9.08
CA TYR A 113 -5.72 -10.52 -8.57
C TYR A 113 -5.68 -11.64 -9.60
N TYR A 114 -5.05 -12.76 -9.25
CA TYR A 114 -4.76 -13.87 -10.14
C TYR A 114 -5.72 -15.02 -9.85
N TYR A 115 -6.49 -15.39 -10.86
CA TYR A 115 -7.48 -16.44 -10.78
C TYR A 115 -7.12 -17.64 -11.65
N GLN A 116 -7.30 -18.84 -11.10
CA GLN A 116 -7.20 -20.08 -11.84
C GLN A 116 -8.47 -20.90 -11.67
N LYS A 117 -9.09 -21.33 -12.77
CA LYS A 117 -10.35 -22.10 -12.76
C LYS A 117 -11.42 -21.44 -11.86
N ASN A 118 -11.59 -20.12 -12.01
CA ASN A 118 -12.51 -19.25 -11.24
C ASN A 118 -12.24 -19.16 -9.73
N LYS A 119 -11.10 -19.64 -9.24
CA LYS A 119 -10.67 -19.47 -7.84
C LYS A 119 -9.61 -18.39 -7.75
N LEU A 120 -9.72 -17.51 -6.77
CA LEU A 120 -8.66 -16.56 -6.45
C LEU A 120 -7.51 -17.35 -5.79
N GLU A 121 -6.33 -17.29 -6.38
CA GLU A 121 -5.16 -18.04 -5.92
C GLU A 121 -4.11 -17.11 -5.31
N LYS A 122 -3.93 -15.93 -5.91
CA LYS A 122 -2.88 -14.98 -5.54
C LYS A 122 -3.36 -13.54 -5.68
N ILE A 123 -2.94 -12.68 -4.77
CA ILE A 123 -3.03 -11.22 -4.90
C ILE A 123 -1.60 -10.67 -4.83
N ILE A 124 -1.28 -9.70 -5.67
CA ILE A 124 -0.01 -8.98 -5.62
C ILE A 124 -0.33 -7.51 -5.49
N THR A 125 0.18 -6.87 -4.45
CA THR A 125 0.14 -5.42 -4.30
C THR A 125 1.52 -4.84 -4.55
N ARG A 126 1.55 -3.64 -5.12
CA ARG A 126 2.72 -2.78 -5.20
C ARG A 126 2.32 -1.39 -4.75
N ILE A 127 3.00 -0.86 -3.75
CA ILE A 127 2.87 0.53 -3.34
C ILE A 127 4.18 1.22 -3.70
N PHE A 128 4.10 2.27 -4.50
CA PHE A 128 5.27 3.03 -4.93
C PHE A 128 5.53 4.19 -3.97
N GLY A 129 6.78 4.60 -3.87
CA GLY A 129 7.22 5.77 -3.13
C GLY A 129 8.48 6.36 -3.74
N GLU A 130 8.81 7.61 -3.38
CA GLU A 130 10.02 8.26 -3.89
C GLU A 130 11.29 7.57 -3.38
N SER A 131 11.28 7.09 -2.14
CA SER A 131 12.46 6.50 -1.47
C SER A 131 12.42 4.97 -1.39
N GLY A 132 11.40 4.35 -1.98
CA GLY A 132 11.23 2.90 -1.90
C GLY A 132 9.96 2.40 -2.57
N GLN A 133 9.77 1.09 -2.55
CA GLN A 133 8.50 0.45 -2.90
C GLN A 133 8.28 -0.81 -2.08
N THR A 134 7.02 -1.12 -1.80
CA THR A 134 6.63 -2.35 -1.11
C THR A 134 5.91 -3.26 -2.10
N LEU A 135 6.32 -4.53 -2.13
CA LEU A 135 5.69 -5.58 -2.91
C LEU A 135 5.18 -6.67 -1.96
N THR A 136 3.87 -6.81 -1.84
CA THR A 136 3.25 -7.83 -0.98
C THR A 136 2.48 -8.85 -1.81
N GLU A 137 2.75 -10.13 -1.58
CA GLU A 137 2.17 -11.25 -2.29
C GLU A 137 1.35 -12.10 -1.32
N TYR A 138 0.03 -12.17 -1.54
CA TYR A 138 -0.91 -12.96 -0.75
C TYR A 138 -1.27 -14.24 -1.48
N TYR A 139 -1.14 -15.39 -0.82
CA TYR A 139 -1.40 -16.70 -1.40
C TYR A 139 -2.53 -17.40 -0.67
N LEU A 140 -3.51 -17.89 -1.44
CA LEU A 140 -4.66 -18.58 -0.90
C LEU A 140 -4.48 -20.10 -1.02
N LEU A 141 -4.86 -20.80 0.03
CA LEU A 141 -5.01 -22.25 0.05
C LEU A 141 -6.46 -22.57 0.41
N ASN A 142 -7.16 -23.31 -0.44
CA ASN A 142 -8.58 -23.64 -0.26
C ASN A 142 -9.47 -22.40 -0.01
N GLY A 143 -9.14 -21.27 -0.64
CA GLY A 143 -9.87 -20.00 -0.49
C GLY A 143 -9.58 -19.23 0.79
N GLN A 144 -8.66 -19.69 1.64
CA GLN A 144 -8.22 -19.01 2.85
C GLN A 144 -6.81 -18.45 2.67
N LEU A 145 -6.49 -17.33 3.32
CA LEU A 145 -5.14 -16.81 3.36
C LEU A 145 -4.21 -17.84 4.01
N SER A 146 -3.12 -18.18 3.34
CA SER A 146 -2.18 -19.23 3.78
C SER A 146 -0.75 -18.71 3.91
N PHE A 147 -0.36 -17.76 3.08
CA PHE A 147 0.97 -17.20 3.07
C PHE A 147 0.95 -15.76 2.60
N VAL A 148 1.76 -14.93 3.24
CA VAL A 148 2.04 -13.55 2.84
C VAL A 148 3.54 -13.39 2.72
N TYR A 149 3.99 -12.86 1.59
CA TYR A 149 5.40 -12.56 1.35
C TYR A 149 5.54 -11.13 0.91
N GLU A 150 6.18 -10.35 1.76
CA GLU A 150 6.44 -8.93 1.55
C GLU A 150 7.92 -8.71 1.29
N LYS A 151 8.20 -7.81 0.36
CA LYS A 151 9.53 -7.28 0.09
C LYS A 151 9.45 -5.76 0.13
N ASP A 152 10.17 -5.17 1.06
CA ASP A 152 10.38 -3.74 1.13
C ASP A 152 11.69 -3.38 0.46
N TYR A 153 11.63 -2.51 -0.54
CA TYR A 153 12.78 -1.99 -1.25
C TYR A 153 13.03 -0.58 -0.76
N LYS A 154 14.14 -0.37 -0.07
CA LYS A 154 14.62 0.95 0.33
C LYS A 154 15.70 1.38 -0.64
N TYR A 155 15.41 2.43 -1.41
CA TYR A 155 16.31 2.89 -2.47
C TYR A 155 17.58 3.50 -1.88
N ASN A 156 18.68 3.41 -2.63
CA ASN A 156 19.94 4.06 -2.24
C ASN A 156 19.80 5.59 -2.25
N ARG A 157 18.96 6.15 -3.13
CA ARG A 157 18.59 7.57 -3.20
C ARG A 157 17.12 7.72 -3.63
N PRO A 158 16.49 8.90 -3.46
CA PRO A 158 15.16 9.15 -4.02
C PRO A 158 15.13 8.93 -5.54
N LEU A 159 13.99 8.48 -6.07
CA LEU A 159 13.81 8.08 -7.46
C LEU A 159 14.19 9.18 -8.48
N TYR A 160 14.02 10.44 -8.12
CA TYR A 160 14.35 11.60 -8.96
C TYR A 160 15.84 11.98 -8.93
N TYR A 161 16.64 11.35 -8.07
CA TYR A 161 18.02 11.75 -7.77
C TYR A 161 19.00 11.23 -8.83
N ASP A 162 19.01 11.88 -9.99
CA ASP A 162 19.87 11.50 -11.11
C ASP A 162 21.34 11.96 -10.97
N THR A 163 22.16 11.67 -11.98
CA THR A 163 23.58 12.07 -11.98
C THR A 163 23.80 13.58 -11.98
N LYS A 164 22.81 14.38 -12.40
CA LYS A 164 22.88 15.84 -12.34
C LYS A 164 22.66 16.28 -10.89
N ALA A 165 21.60 15.80 -10.25
CA ALA A 165 21.32 16.07 -8.83
C ALA A 165 22.51 15.64 -7.94
N MET A 166 23.08 14.46 -8.20
CA MET A 166 24.29 13.98 -7.51
C MET A 166 25.44 15.01 -7.59
N LYS A 167 25.75 15.51 -8.79
CA LYS A 167 26.82 16.51 -8.98
C LYS A 167 26.50 17.86 -8.34
N GLU A 168 25.26 18.32 -8.46
CA GLU A 168 24.81 19.60 -7.88
C GLU A 168 24.87 19.60 -6.35
N ASN A 169 24.69 18.45 -5.73
CA ASN A 169 24.71 18.28 -4.27
C ASN A 169 26.06 17.75 -3.73
N ASN A 170 27.09 17.60 -4.57
CA ASN A 170 28.39 17.01 -4.20
C ASN A 170 28.26 15.63 -3.53
N ASP A 171 27.30 14.81 -3.98
CA ASP A 171 27.11 13.44 -3.52
C ASP A 171 27.95 12.46 -4.36
N THR A 172 28.09 11.23 -3.87
CA THR A 172 28.92 10.16 -4.44
C THR A 172 28.13 9.17 -5.28
N GLU A 173 26.80 9.18 -5.20
CA GLU A 173 25.95 8.27 -5.96
C GLU A 173 24.63 8.91 -6.43
N ALA A 174 24.17 8.47 -7.59
CA ALA A 174 22.82 8.72 -8.09
C ALA A 174 21.90 7.54 -7.70
N PHE A 175 20.60 7.72 -7.88
CA PHE A 175 19.62 6.65 -7.77
C PHE A 175 20.00 5.47 -8.67
N ASP A 176 19.99 4.29 -8.08
CA ASP A 176 20.23 3.02 -8.72
C ASP A 176 19.37 1.95 -8.02
N PHE A 177 18.35 1.45 -8.73
CA PHE A 177 17.41 0.49 -8.18
C PHE A 177 18.09 -0.82 -7.74
N ASP A 178 19.13 -1.24 -8.45
CA ASP A 178 19.83 -2.51 -8.15
C ASP A 178 20.66 -2.40 -6.86
N LYS A 179 20.86 -1.19 -6.34
CA LYS A 179 21.48 -0.91 -5.03
C LYS A 179 20.47 -0.78 -3.88
N SER A 180 19.19 -1.04 -4.13
CA SER A 180 18.18 -0.98 -3.06
C SER A 180 18.48 -2.01 -1.97
N GLU A 181 18.34 -1.59 -0.73
CA GLU A 181 18.27 -2.50 0.42
C GLU A 181 16.92 -3.21 0.37
N ILE A 182 16.93 -4.54 0.55
CA ILE A 182 15.72 -5.36 0.46
C ILE A 182 15.53 -6.09 1.78
N THR A 183 14.38 -5.83 2.41
CA THR A 183 13.92 -6.54 3.61
C THR A 183 12.77 -7.45 3.22
N GLU A 184 12.78 -8.69 3.71
CA GLU A 184 11.76 -9.69 3.43
C GLU A 184 11.00 -10.08 4.69
N ASN A 185 9.67 -10.05 4.62
CA ASN A 185 8.77 -10.57 5.65
C ASN A 185 7.93 -11.72 5.11
N ARG A 186 7.82 -12.81 5.86
CA ARG A 186 7.04 -14.00 5.49
C ARG A 186 6.10 -14.37 6.62
N GLY A 187 4.79 -14.28 6.38
CA GLY A 187 3.75 -14.65 7.33
C GLY A 187 3.05 -15.94 6.94
N TYR A 188 2.99 -16.92 7.85
CA TYR A 188 2.38 -18.23 7.62
C TYR A 188 1.06 -18.40 8.37
N PHE A 189 -0.01 -18.67 7.63
CA PHE A 189 -1.36 -18.78 8.17
C PHE A 189 -1.86 -20.22 8.15
N VAL A 190 -2.38 -20.69 9.29
CA VAL A 190 -3.07 -21.98 9.42
C VAL A 190 -4.42 -21.74 10.09
N ASN A 191 -5.50 -22.17 9.44
CA ASN A 191 -6.88 -22.01 9.93
C ASN A 191 -7.21 -20.55 10.31
N GLY A 192 -6.75 -19.60 9.50
CA GLY A 192 -6.96 -18.16 9.70
C GLY A 192 -6.10 -17.52 10.80
N LYS A 193 -5.15 -18.25 11.40
CA LYS A 193 -4.23 -17.70 12.40
C LYS A 193 -2.80 -17.62 11.87
N LEU A 194 -2.13 -16.51 12.11
CA LEU A 194 -0.70 -16.33 11.88
C LEU A 194 0.05 -17.16 12.93
N ILE A 195 0.80 -18.16 12.49
CA ILE A 195 1.49 -19.09 13.38
C ILE A 195 3.01 -18.95 13.36
N HIS A 196 3.54 -18.23 12.37
CA HIS A 196 4.97 -18.04 12.19
C HIS A 196 5.23 -16.82 11.32
N ILE A 197 6.33 -16.13 11.63
CA ILE A 197 6.87 -15.01 10.87
C ILE A 197 8.36 -15.27 10.67
N LEU A 198 8.86 -15.01 9.46
CA LEU A 198 10.30 -14.87 9.22
C LEU A 198 10.56 -13.47 8.69
N ASN A 199 11.57 -12.81 9.22
CA ASN A 199 12.08 -11.52 8.76
C ASN A 199 13.55 -11.70 8.38
N SER A 200 13.99 -11.15 7.25
CA SER A 200 15.37 -11.31 6.75
C SER A 200 16.44 -10.61 7.60
N GLU A 201 16.06 -9.62 8.39
CA GLU A 201 16.93 -8.86 9.30
C GLU A 201 16.94 -9.43 10.72
N ASP A 202 15.97 -10.28 11.07
CA ASP A 202 15.94 -10.93 12.37
C ASP A 202 16.98 -12.04 12.47
N CYS A 203 17.60 -12.16 13.65
CA CYS A 203 18.62 -13.17 13.91
C CYS A 203 18.04 -14.57 14.21
N GLY A 204 16.73 -14.76 14.01
CA GLY A 204 16.01 -16.02 14.14
C GLY A 204 15.42 -16.27 15.53
N ALA A 205 15.29 -15.22 16.35
CA ALA A 205 14.63 -15.31 17.64
C ALA A 205 13.10 -15.43 17.43
N PRO A 206 12.38 -16.25 18.21
CA PRO A 206 10.93 -16.28 18.11
C PRO A 206 10.33 -14.93 18.47
N PHE A 207 9.48 -14.38 17.60
CA PHE A 207 8.69 -13.20 17.91
C PHE A 207 7.75 -13.46 19.09
N SER A 208 7.48 -12.42 19.88
CA SER A 208 6.53 -12.49 20.99
C SER A 208 5.11 -12.77 20.51
N SER A 209 4.28 -13.35 21.37
CA SER A 209 2.86 -13.58 21.06
C SER A 209 2.13 -12.30 20.71
N ASP A 210 2.45 -11.20 21.39
CA ASP A 210 1.81 -9.90 21.20
C ASP A 210 2.18 -9.31 19.84
N TYR A 211 3.46 -9.43 19.45
CA TYR A 211 3.91 -9.04 18.11
C TYR A 211 3.19 -9.84 17.02
N ILE A 212 3.11 -11.18 17.16
CA ILE A 212 2.39 -12.03 16.20
C ILE A 212 0.91 -11.64 16.11
N ALA A 213 0.27 -11.28 17.24
CA ALA A 213 -1.13 -10.90 17.26
C ALA A 213 -1.40 -9.56 16.54
N GLU A 214 -0.55 -8.55 16.76
CA GLU A 214 -0.67 -7.27 16.05
C GLU A 214 -0.35 -7.41 14.56
N GLU A 215 0.66 -8.21 14.20
CA GLU A 215 1.00 -8.46 12.81
C GLU A 215 -0.12 -9.20 12.07
N GLN A 216 -0.72 -10.21 12.72
CA GLN A 216 -1.91 -10.89 12.19
C GLN A 216 -3.04 -9.89 11.92
N LYS A 217 -3.31 -8.98 12.84
CA LYS A 217 -4.37 -7.99 12.71
C LYS A 217 -4.09 -7.01 11.57
N SER A 218 -2.85 -6.55 11.44
CA SER A 218 -2.40 -5.69 10.33
C SER A 218 -2.62 -6.37 8.99
N ILE A 219 -2.05 -7.57 8.81
CA ILE A 219 -2.15 -8.34 7.56
C ILE A 219 -3.62 -8.63 7.20
N LEU A 220 -4.43 -9.07 8.16
CA LEU A 220 -5.84 -9.40 7.90
C LEU A 220 -6.69 -8.16 7.58
N SER A 221 -6.34 -7.00 8.15
CA SER A 221 -6.97 -5.72 7.81
C SER A 221 -6.72 -5.37 6.35
N GLU A 222 -5.46 -5.38 5.91
CA GLU A 222 -5.10 -5.06 4.52
C GLU A 222 -5.68 -6.07 3.54
N TYR A 223 -5.56 -7.36 3.83
CA TYR A 223 -6.16 -8.43 3.01
C TYR A 223 -7.69 -8.24 2.86
N SER A 224 -8.37 -7.86 3.95
CA SER A 224 -9.81 -7.60 3.91
C SER A 224 -10.18 -6.39 3.04
N LYS A 225 -9.35 -5.34 3.03
CA LYS A 225 -9.54 -4.18 2.13
C LYS A 225 -9.40 -4.60 0.66
N LEU A 226 -8.38 -5.39 0.32
CA LEU A 226 -8.16 -5.90 -1.03
C LEU A 226 -9.36 -6.75 -1.52
N LEU A 227 -9.89 -7.62 -0.67
CA LEU A 227 -11.08 -8.40 -1.01
C LEU A 227 -12.33 -7.55 -1.24
N LYS A 228 -12.47 -6.42 -0.55
CA LYS A 228 -13.57 -5.46 -0.79
C LYS A 228 -13.34 -4.70 -2.10
N LEU A 229 -12.11 -4.25 -2.35
CA LEU A 229 -11.74 -3.48 -3.55
C LEU A 229 -12.07 -4.23 -4.84
N ILE A 230 -11.82 -5.54 -4.89
CA ILE A 230 -12.12 -6.34 -6.09
C ILE A 230 -13.62 -6.63 -6.30
N ARG A 231 -14.43 -6.48 -5.25
CA ARG A 231 -15.89 -6.69 -5.29
C ARG A 231 -16.64 -5.43 -5.73
N ASN A 232 -16.11 -4.26 -5.42
CA ASN A 232 -16.66 -2.99 -5.84
C ASN A 232 -16.44 -2.84 -7.36
N LYS A 233 -17.53 -2.64 -8.09
CA LYS A 233 -17.54 -2.45 -9.54
C LYS A 233 -17.27 -1.01 -9.90
#